data_AF-A0A914ZJB3-F1
#
_entry.id   AF-A0A914ZJB3-F1
#
_cell.length_a   1.000
_cell.length_b   1.000
_cell.length_c   1.000
_cell.angle_alpha   90.00
_cell.angle_beta   90.00
_cell.angle_gamma   90.00
#
_symmetry.space_group_name_H-M   'P 1'
#
loop_
_entity.id
_entity.type
_entity.pdbx_description
1 polymer ?
#
loop_
_entity_poly.entity_id
_entity_poly.type
_entity_poly.pdbx_seq_one_letter_code
_entity_poly.pdbx_strand_id
1 'polypeptide(L)'
;PIQFTFRTLSKDELLNIMCKRVPYGEKFVHLVLDTVYQVCKDPIQLQYLMESFWSQNEQLCSLVCGLSYETTSNDYRALQPKLRHCCNDLFYRFDANLTHQGGDEVVNLPSRSKFVLIAAYCASYNPISSDRRFFTKNHGVQRRRPTNVSAARSDPAHECGPKSFDLQRLLFIYLSILEIYDERKEGCSDISTQVTISSFTRWKMISNNYFLFNSLLYSV
;
A
#
# COMPACT_ATOMS: atom_id res chain seq x y z
N PRO A 1 -5.26 -27.12 31.25
CA PRO A 1 -6.40 -26.67 30.42
C PRO A 1 -6.49 -27.53 29.17
N ILE A 2 -7.69 -28.00 28.79
CA ILE A 2 -7.87 -28.76 27.55
C ILE A 2 -7.71 -27.78 26.38
N GLN A 3 -6.80 -28.08 25.46
CA GLN A 3 -6.59 -27.29 24.24
C GLN A 3 -7.27 -27.99 23.07
N PHE A 4 -8.11 -27.24 22.35
CA PHE A 4 -8.67 -27.65 21.07
C PHE A 4 -7.96 -26.89 19.96
N THR A 5 -7.51 -27.62 18.94
CA THR A 5 -6.89 -27.04 17.74
C THR A 5 -7.81 -27.24 16.55
N PHE A 6 -8.15 -26.15 15.86
CA PHE A 6 -8.89 -26.21 14.61
C PHE A 6 -7.91 -26.20 13.44
N ARG A 7 -8.01 -27.22 12.57
CA ARG A 7 -7.19 -27.32 11.36
C ARG A 7 -7.71 -26.38 10.28
N THR A 8 -6.82 -25.97 9.39
CA THR A 8 -7.21 -25.27 8.16
C THR A 8 -8.01 -26.19 7.26
N LEU A 9 -9.08 -25.67 6.67
CA LEU A 9 -9.94 -26.44 5.77
C LEU A 9 -9.19 -26.81 4.49
N SER A 10 -9.33 -28.07 4.09
CA SER A 10 -8.86 -28.53 2.79
C SER A 10 -9.71 -27.91 1.67
N LYS A 11 -9.21 -27.98 0.43
CA LYS A 11 -9.96 -27.50 -0.73
C LYS A 11 -11.27 -28.28 -0.91
N ASP A 12 -11.26 -29.60 -0.67
CA ASP A 12 -12.44 -30.46 -0.76
C ASP A 12 -13.45 -30.19 0.35
N GLU A 13 -12.98 -29.92 1.58
CA GLU A 13 -13.84 -29.49 2.68
C GLU A 13 -14.51 -28.15 2.35
N LEU A 14 -13.76 -27.20 1.80
CA LEU A 14 -14.32 -25.92 1.36
C LEU A 14 -15.31 -26.08 0.20
N LEU A 15 -15.02 -26.93 -0.79
CA LEU A 15 -15.95 -27.23 -1.87
C LEU A 15 -17.29 -27.71 -1.32
N ASN A 16 -17.26 -28.68 -0.42
CA ASN A 16 -18.46 -29.21 0.24
C ASN A 16 -19.22 -28.19 1.07
N ILE A 17 -18.51 -27.29 1.78
CA ILE A 17 -19.13 -26.23 2.57
C ILE A 17 -19.74 -25.18 1.64
N MET A 18 -19.02 -24.74 0.61
CA MET A 18 -19.47 -23.70 -0.32
C MET A 18 -20.67 -24.17 -1.15
N CYS A 19 -20.66 -25.39 -1.69
CA CYS A 19 -21.81 -25.96 -2.43
C CYS A 19 -23.11 -26.00 -1.60
N LYS A 20 -23.03 -25.94 -0.26
CA LYS A 20 -24.21 -25.84 0.62
C LYS A 20 -24.59 -24.39 0.95
N ARG A 21 -23.66 -23.45 0.85
CA ARG A 21 -23.84 -22.04 1.22
C ARG A 21 -24.29 -21.18 0.07
N VAL A 22 -23.83 -21.47 -1.15
CA VAL A 22 -24.17 -20.71 -2.34
C VAL A 22 -25.10 -21.52 -3.25
N PRO A 23 -26.07 -20.87 -3.92
CA PRO A 23 -27.00 -21.55 -4.83
C PRO A 23 -26.38 -21.86 -6.21
N TYR A 24 -25.04 -21.90 -6.30
CA TYR A 24 -24.31 -22.06 -7.56
C TYR A 24 -23.87 -23.51 -7.73
N GLY A 25 -23.80 -23.97 -8.98
CA GLY A 25 -23.40 -25.35 -9.30
C GLY A 25 -21.96 -25.66 -8.88
N GLU A 26 -21.68 -26.92 -8.56
CA GLU A 26 -20.36 -27.39 -8.09
C GLU A 26 -19.22 -27.00 -9.03
N LYS A 27 -19.45 -27.03 -10.36
CA LYS A 27 -18.47 -26.59 -11.36
C LYS A 27 -18.00 -25.15 -11.12
N PHE A 28 -18.92 -24.24 -10.79
CA PHE A 28 -18.59 -22.84 -10.49
C PHE A 28 -17.78 -22.73 -9.21
N VAL A 29 -18.21 -23.41 -8.14
CA VAL A 29 -17.51 -23.40 -6.85
C VAL A 29 -16.10 -23.95 -7.00
N HIS A 30 -15.92 -25.03 -7.76
CA HIS A 30 -14.63 -25.61 -8.05
C HIS A 30 -13.72 -24.65 -8.83
N LEU A 31 -14.24 -24.01 -9.88
CA LEU A 31 -13.52 -23.01 -10.69
C LEU A 31 -13.02 -21.83 -9.83
N VAL A 32 -13.87 -21.34 -8.93
CA VAL A 32 -13.49 -20.26 -8.00
C VAL A 32 -12.37 -20.75 -7.08
N LEU A 33 -12.53 -21.92 -6.45
CA LEU A 33 -11.53 -22.48 -5.54
C LEU A 33 -10.20 -22.79 -6.25
N ASP A 34 -10.21 -23.25 -7.50
CA ASP A 34 -9.00 -23.39 -8.33
C ASP A 34 -8.24 -22.07 -8.48
N THR A 35 -8.97 -20.97 -8.52
CA THR A 35 -8.40 -19.64 -8.75
C THR A 35 -7.92 -18.98 -7.46
N VAL A 36 -8.65 -19.14 -6.34
CA VAL A 36 -8.46 -18.31 -5.14
C VAL A 36 -7.98 -19.04 -3.90
N TYR A 37 -7.98 -20.38 -3.87
CA TYR A 37 -7.66 -21.16 -2.65
C TYR A 37 -6.28 -20.86 -2.07
N GLN A 38 -5.31 -20.48 -2.90
CA GLN A 38 -3.97 -20.10 -2.45
C GLN A 38 -3.93 -18.76 -1.71
N VAL A 39 -4.94 -17.90 -1.91
CA VAL A 39 -5.02 -16.55 -1.35
C VAL A 39 -6.04 -16.48 -0.21
N CYS A 40 -7.20 -17.13 -0.35
CA CYS A 40 -8.27 -17.10 0.63
C CYS A 40 -8.84 -18.50 0.90
N LYS A 41 -8.92 -18.85 2.19
CA LYS A 41 -9.51 -20.11 2.70
C LYS A 41 -10.65 -19.88 3.69
N ASP A 42 -11.03 -18.63 3.93
CA ASP A 42 -12.12 -18.26 4.83
C ASP A 42 -13.48 -18.46 4.14
N PRO A 43 -14.34 -19.36 4.65
CA PRO A 43 -15.66 -19.62 4.07
C PRO A 43 -16.55 -18.38 3.92
N ILE A 44 -16.44 -17.39 4.81
CA ILE A 44 -17.29 -16.20 4.78
C ILE A 44 -16.87 -15.28 3.63
N GLN A 45 -15.56 -15.01 3.52
CA GLN A 45 -14.99 -14.23 2.43
C GLN A 45 -15.19 -14.90 1.06
N LEU A 46 -15.04 -16.23 1.00
CA LEU A 46 -15.30 -17.00 -0.23
C LEU A 46 -16.76 -16.89 -0.68
N GLN A 47 -17.71 -17.00 0.25
CA GLN A 47 -19.12 -16.83 -0.06
C GLN A 47 -19.39 -15.43 -0.62
N TYR A 48 -18.90 -14.39 0.05
CA TYR A 48 -19.08 -13.01 -0.42
C TYR A 48 -18.44 -12.76 -1.80
N LEU A 49 -17.25 -13.29 -2.05
CA LEU A 49 -16.60 -13.25 -3.35
C LEU A 49 -17.44 -13.94 -4.44
N MET A 50 -17.95 -15.14 -4.16
CA MET A 50 -18.78 -15.89 -5.10
C MET A 50 -20.06 -15.15 -5.44
N GLU A 51 -20.77 -14.63 -4.44
CA GLU A 51 -22.01 -13.85 -4.63
C GLU A 51 -21.74 -12.56 -5.42
N SER A 52 -20.67 -11.83 -5.05
CA SER A 52 -20.28 -10.59 -5.72
C SER A 52 -19.88 -10.84 -7.18
N PHE A 53 -19.03 -11.85 -7.43
CA PHE A 53 -18.58 -12.18 -8.78
C PHE A 53 -19.72 -12.68 -9.67
N TRP A 54 -20.60 -13.52 -9.12
CA TRP A 54 -21.75 -14.04 -9.85
C TRP A 54 -22.69 -12.91 -10.24
N SER A 55 -23.02 -12.01 -9.31
CA SER A 55 -23.91 -10.88 -9.59
C SER A 55 -23.39 -9.98 -10.72
N GLN A 56 -22.08 -9.80 -10.83
CA GLN A 56 -21.44 -9.01 -11.90
C GLN A 56 -21.31 -9.75 -13.25
N ASN A 57 -21.36 -11.08 -13.26
CA ASN A 57 -21.06 -11.90 -14.44
C ASN A 57 -22.10 -13.00 -14.69
N GLU A 58 -23.35 -12.78 -14.27
CA GLU A 58 -24.39 -13.80 -14.20
C GLU A 58 -24.59 -14.55 -15.52
N GLN A 59 -24.63 -13.81 -16.64
CA GLN A 59 -24.82 -14.38 -17.98
C GLN A 59 -23.68 -15.33 -18.37
N LEU A 60 -22.44 -14.94 -18.11
CA LEU A 60 -21.25 -15.74 -18.43
C LEU A 60 -21.14 -16.94 -17.50
N CYS A 61 -21.39 -16.76 -16.20
CA CYS A 61 -21.29 -17.84 -15.23
C CYS A 61 -22.37 -18.90 -15.46
N SER A 62 -23.59 -18.48 -15.77
CA SER A 62 -24.70 -19.39 -16.07
C SER A 62 -24.45 -20.23 -17.32
N LEU A 63 -23.82 -19.64 -18.35
CA LEU A 63 -23.44 -20.35 -19.57
C LEU A 63 -22.32 -21.37 -19.31
N VAL A 64 -21.21 -20.93 -18.71
CA VAL A 64 -20.00 -21.74 -18.53
C VAL A 64 -20.18 -22.85 -17.48
N CYS A 65 -21.01 -22.60 -16.46
CA CYS A 65 -21.21 -23.52 -15.34
C CYS A 65 -22.49 -24.36 -15.48
N GLY A 66 -23.16 -24.31 -16.64
CA GLY A 66 -24.36 -25.10 -16.93
C GLY A 66 -24.12 -26.61 -16.89
N LEU A 67 -25.17 -27.39 -16.60
CA LEU A 67 -25.08 -28.86 -16.54
C LEU A 67 -24.67 -29.46 -17.90
N SER A 68 -25.22 -28.94 -19.00
CA SER A 68 -25.00 -29.44 -20.36
C SER A 68 -23.72 -28.92 -21.02
N TYR A 69 -23.02 -27.97 -20.38
CA TYR A 69 -21.82 -27.36 -20.93
C TYR A 69 -20.56 -28.00 -20.36
N GLU A 70 -19.66 -28.45 -21.23
CA GLU A 70 -18.33 -28.88 -20.83
C GLU A 70 -17.41 -27.66 -20.75
N THR A 71 -17.00 -27.32 -19.53
CA THR A 71 -16.07 -26.21 -19.30
C THR A 71 -14.72 -26.52 -19.96
N THR A 72 -14.37 -25.72 -20.96
CA THR A 72 -13.12 -25.84 -21.72
C THR A 72 -12.00 -24.98 -21.12
N SER A 73 -10.77 -25.22 -21.55
CA SER A 73 -9.62 -24.38 -21.19
C SER A 73 -9.81 -22.90 -21.56
N ASN A 74 -10.58 -22.62 -22.63
CA ASN A 74 -10.88 -21.24 -23.03
C ASN A 74 -11.82 -20.53 -22.05
N ASP A 75 -12.74 -21.26 -21.42
CA ASP A 75 -13.66 -20.70 -20.43
C ASP A 75 -12.93 -20.34 -19.13
N TYR A 76 -11.99 -21.19 -18.72
CA TYR A 76 -11.05 -20.86 -17.65
C TYR A 76 -10.26 -19.59 -18.00
N ARG A 77 -9.73 -19.47 -19.22
CA ARG A 77 -9.00 -18.26 -19.65
C ARG A 77 -9.87 -17.00 -19.67
N ALA A 78 -11.17 -17.12 -19.91
CA ALA A 78 -12.10 -16.00 -19.90
C ALA A 78 -12.47 -15.55 -18.48
N LEU A 79 -12.73 -16.48 -17.56
CA LEU A 79 -13.22 -16.19 -16.21
C LEU A 79 -12.10 -15.94 -15.20
N GLN A 80 -10.99 -16.65 -15.31
CA GLN A 80 -9.88 -16.56 -14.35
C GLN A 80 -9.34 -15.13 -14.14
N PRO A 81 -9.07 -14.31 -15.17
CA PRO A 81 -8.57 -12.95 -14.94
C PRO A 81 -9.62 -12.08 -14.23
N LYS A 82 -10.90 -12.22 -14.58
CA LYS A 82 -12.00 -11.49 -13.92
C LYS A 82 -12.17 -11.90 -12.46
N LEU A 83 -12.09 -13.19 -12.17
CA LEU A 83 -12.12 -13.73 -10.81
C LEU A 83 -10.95 -13.20 -9.97
N ARG A 84 -9.73 -13.20 -10.53
CA ARG A 84 -8.54 -12.64 -9.86
C ARG A 84 -8.69 -11.16 -9.58
N HIS A 85 -9.22 -10.39 -10.52
CA HIS A 85 -9.47 -8.97 -10.32
C HIS A 85 -10.52 -8.73 -9.23
N CYS A 86 -11.65 -9.42 -9.28
CA CYS A 86 -12.68 -9.33 -8.24
C CYS A 86 -12.13 -9.73 -6.85
N CYS A 87 -11.33 -10.80 -6.79
CA CYS A 87 -10.62 -11.22 -5.58
C CYS A 87 -9.69 -10.12 -5.04
N ASN A 88 -8.90 -9.49 -5.92
CA ASN A 88 -8.00 -8.41 -5.52
C ASN A 88 -8.76 -7.17 -5.01
N ASP A 89 -9.81 -6.78 -5.71
CA ASP A 89 -10.63 -5.62 -5.36
C ASP A 89 -11.33 -5.84 -4.02
N LEU A 90 -11.88 -7.03 -3.77
CA LEU A 90 -12.59 -7.32 -2.54
C LEU A 90 -11.66 -7.49 -1.33
N PHE A 91 -10.54 -8.20 -1.48
CA PHE A 91 -9.66 -8.51 -0.35
C PHE A 91 -8.66 -7.41 -0.04
N TYR A 92 -8.16 -6.71 -1.06
CA TYR A 92 -7.17 -5.64 -0.85
C TYR A 92 -7.80 -4.24 -0.94
N ARG A 93 -9.11 -4.13 -1.26
CA ARG A 93 -9.81 -2.85 -1.47
C ARG A 93 -8.96 -1.88 -2.29
N PHE A 94 -8.32 -2.44 -3.31
CA PHE A 94 -7.59 -1.63 -4.25
C PHE A 94 -8.64 -1.03 -5.17
N ASP A 95 -9.10 0.18 -4.85
CA ASP A 95 -10.08 0.90 -5.66
C ASP A 95 -9.45 1.22 -7.02
N ALA A 96 -9.51 0.27 -7.96
CA ALA A 96 -9.10 0.51 -9.35
C ALA A 96 -9.92 1.65 -9.99
N ASN A 97 -11.11 1.93 -9.45
CA ASN A 97 -11.96 3.06 -9.82
C ASN A 97 -11.40 4.42 -9.37
N LEU A 98 -10.54 4.49 -8.32
CA LEU A 98 -9.75 5.69 -8.03
C LEU A 98 -8.71 5.96 -9.13
N THR A 99 -8.19 4.92 -9.79
CA THR A 99 -7.22 5.09 -10.88
C THR A 99 -7.82 5.50 -12.23
N HIS A 100 -9.12 5.22 -12.47
CA HIS A 100 -9.77 5.52 -13.77
C HIS A 100 -10.81 6.64 -13.73
N GLN A 101 -11.36 6.99 -12.55
CA GLN A 101 -12.14 8.22 -12.35
C GLN A 101 -11.42 9.28 -11.49
N GLY A 102 -10.33 8.91 -10.82
CA GLY A 102 -9.44 9.82 -10.09
C GLY A 102 -8.15 10.05 -10.87
N GLY A 103 -8.23 10.82 -11.94
CA GLY A 103 -7.08 11.65 -12.28
C GLY A 103 -6.77 12.51 -11.05
N ASP A 104 -5.69 12.20 -10.35
CA ASP A 104 -5.11 13.06 -9.32
C ASP A 104 -5.94 13.24 -8.03
N GLU A 105 -6.33 12.15 -7.32
CA GLU A 105 -6.43 12.25 -5.84
C GLU A 105 -5.02 12.34 -5.20
N VAL A 106 -4.14 13.14 -5.81
CA VAL A 106 -3.02 13.73 -5.09
C VAL A 106 -3.68 14.64 -4.06
N VAL A 107 -3.61 14.23 -2.79
CA VAL A 107 -3.99 15.07 -1.64
C VAL A 107 -3.55 16.49 -1.95
N ASN A 108 -4.52 17.39 -2.16
CA ASN A 108 -4.21 18.74 -2.61
C ASN A 108 -3.65 19.53 -1.42
N LEU A 109 -2.33 19.44 -1.28
CA LEU A 109 -1.59 20.13 -0.24
C LEU A 109 -1.20 21.54 -0.73
N PRO A 110 -1.21 22.55 0.16
CA PRO A 110 -0.58 23.83 -0.12
C PRO A 110 0.88 23.65 -0.58
N SER A 111 1.39 24.48 -1.50
CA SER A 111 2.72 24.30 -2.11
C SER A 111 3.84 24.09 -1.08
N ARG A 112 3.89 24.93 -0.04
CA ARG A 112 4.87 24.79 1.06
C ARG A 112 4.75 23.50 1.85
N SER A 113 3.52 23.01 2.02
CA SER A 113 3.25 21.73 2.69
C SER A 113 3.81 20.57 1.87
N LYS A 114 3.74 20.62 0.53
CA LYS A 114 4.39 19.63 -0.34
C LYS A 114 5.91 19.61 -0.12
N PHE A 115 6.56 20.77 -0.03
CA PHE A 115 8.00 20.84 0.22
C PHE A 115 8.42 20.35 1.61
N VAL A 116 7.63 20.62 2.65
CA VAL A 116 7.89 20.05 4.00
C VAL A 116 7.81 18.51 3.95
N LEU A 117 6.85 17.95 3.21
CA LEU A 117 6.71 16.50 3.08
C LEU A 117 7.87 15.88 2.30
N ILE A 118 8.29 16.51 1.18
CA ILE A 118 9.45 16.08 0.40
C ILE A 118 10.72 16.15 1.26
N ALA A 119 10.90 17.22 2.03
CA ALA A 119 12.04 17.38 2.92
C ALA A 119 12.06 16.28 4.01
N ALA A 120 10.91 15.94 4.59
CA ALA A 120 10.79 14.84 5.58
C ALA A 120 11.09 13.47 4.95
N TYR A 121 10.67 13.24 3.72
CA TYR A 121 11.02 12.03 2.98
C TYR A 121 12.53 11.94 2.71
N CYS A 122 13.14 13.02 2.23
CA CYS A 122 14.60 13.07 2.04
C CYS A 122 15.35 12.86 3.36
N ALA A 123 14.90 13.48 4.45
CA ALA A 123 15.50 13.31 5.76
C ALA A 123 15.39 11.85 6.25
N SER A 124 14.27 11.18 6.02
CA SER A 124 14.07 9.80 6.51
C SER A 124 14.80 8.73 5.69
N TYR A 125 14.92 8.90 4.38
CA TYR A 125 15.53 7.86 3.52
C TYR A 125 16.99 8.12 3.17
N ASN A 126 17.42 9.38 3.10
CA ASN A 126 18.81 9.69 2.73
C ASN A 126 19.73 9.63 3.95
N PRO A 127 20.95 9.08 3.84
CA PRO A 127 21.97 9.19 4.86
C PRO A 127 22.32 10.67 5.14
N ILE A 128 22.52 11.01 6.42
CA ILE A 128 22.90 12.38 6.86
C ILE A 128 24.14 12.89 6.11
N SER A 129 25.11 12.00 5.82
CA SER A 129 26.34 12.34 5.09
C SER A 129 26.10 12.83 3.66
N SER A 130 24.92 12.57 3.09
CA SER A 130 24.57 12.96 1.73
C SER A 130 23.90 14.33 1.64
N ASP A 131 23.42 14.91 2.76
CA ASP A 131 22.65 16.15 2.76
C ASP A 131 23.45 17.30 2.13
N ARG A 132 24.73 17.47 2.52
CA ARG A 132 25.60 18.52 1.96
C ARG A 132 25.78 18.42 0.45
N ARG A 133 25.73 17.19 -0.10
CA ARG A 133 25.87 16.96 -1.54
C ARG A 133 24.60 17.36 -2.30
N PHE A 134 23.44 17.12 -1.72
CA PHE A 134 22.16 17.35 -2.40
C PHE A 134 21.58 18.75 -2.14
N PHE A 135 21.83 19.32 -0.96
CA PHE A 135 21.10 20.46 -0.43
C PHE A 135 21.97 21.69 -0.16
N THR A 136 23.24 21.67 -0.59
CA THR A 136 24.13 22.85 -0.49
C THR A 136 24.56 23.31 -1.87
N LYS A 137 24.35 24.60 -2.16
CA LYS A 137 24.83 25.26 -3.38
C LYS A 137 26.36 25.23 -3.42
N ASN A 138 26.94 24.89 -4.57
CA ASN A 138 28.40 24.81 -4.77
C ASN A 138 29.13 23.80 -3.87
N HIS A 139 28.60 22.58 -3.73
CA HIS A 139 29.21 21.50 -2.92
C HIS A 139 30.56 20.97 -3.46
N GLY A 140 31.14 21.61 -4.48
CA GLY A 140 32.42 21.26 -5.08
C GLY A 140 32.37 20.09 -6.07
N VAL A 141 33.45 19.90 -6.83
CA VAL A 141 33.58 18.78 -7.79
C VAL A 141 33.88 17.50 -7.01
N GLN A 142 33.05 16.47 -7.19
CA GLN A 142 33.23 15.17 -6.57
C GLN A 142 34.50 14.49 -7.12
N ARG A 143 35.51 14.25 -6.27
CA ARG A 143 36.57 13.28 -6.59
C ARG A 143 35.93 11.90 -6.70
N ARG A 144 35.86 11.36 -7.91
CA ARG A 144 35.45 9.96 -8.15
C ARG A 144 36.40 9.07 -7.36
N ARG A 145 35.93 8.45 -6.27
CA ARG A 145 36.69 7.40 -5.60
C ARG A 145 36.74 6.19 -6.54
N PRO A 146 37.90 5.57 -6.77
CA PRO A 146 37.97 4.34 -7.54
C PRO A 146 37.11 3.28 -6.85
N THR A 147 36.27 2.61 -7.64
CA THR A 147 35.28 1.62 -7.23
C THR A 147 35.96 0.32 -6.78
N ASN A 148 36.65 0.36 -5.65
CA ASN A 148 37.22 -0.82 -5.00
C ASN A 148 36.64 -0.98 -3.58
N VAL A 149 35.33 -1.16 -3.48
CA VAL A 149 34.71 -1.70 -2.26
C VAL A 149 33.75 -2.80 -2.67
N SER A 150 34.24 -4.02 -2.56
CA SER A 150 33.41 -5.22 -2.45
C SER A 150 32.44 -5.10 -1.29
N ALA A 151 31.23 -5.63 -1.48
CA ALA A 151 30.35 -6.14 -0.43
C ALA A 151 29.89 -5.14 0.65
N ALA A 152 28.85 -4.39 0.33
CA ALA A 152 27.57 -4.59 0.99
C ALA A 152 26.50 -4.09 0.04
N ARG A 153 25.65 -4.97 -0.46
CA ARG A 153 24.28 -4.56 -0.78
C ARG A 153 23.70 -4.17 0.57
N SER A 154 23.98 -2.94 1.01
CA SER A 154 23.25 -2.28 2.08
C SER A 154 21.80 -2.47 1.69
N ASP A 155 21.02 -3.12 2.53
CA ASP A 155 19.59 -3.31 2.32
C ASP A 155 19.02 -2.02 1.70
N PRO A 156 18.28 -2.11 0.59
CA PRO A 156 17.71 -0.93 -0.05
C PRO A 156 17.04 -0.12 1.04
N ALA A 157 17.40 1.16 1.21
CA ALA A 157 16.91 1.97 2.33
C ALA A 157 15.36 2.00 2.41
N HIS A 158 14.70 1.69 1.30
CA HIS A 158 13.25 1.55 1.17
C HIS A 158 12.67 0.27 1.77
N GLU A 159 13.45 -0.81 1.90
CA GLU A 159 13.04 -2.07 2.55
C GLU A 159 13.13 -1.98 4.08
N CYS A 160 14.04 -1.17 4.63
CA CYS A 160 14.17 -0.95 6.07
C CYS A 160 13.18 0.10 6.63
N GLY A 161 12.42 0.77 5.77
CA GLY A 161 11.50 1.84 6.16
C GLY A 161 12.18 3.17 6.49
N PRO A 162 11.38 4.20 6.83
CA PRO A 162 11.87 5.56 7.08
C PRO A 162 12.68 5.65 8.37
N LYS A 163 13.86 6.29 8.32
CA LYS A 163 14.70 6.53 9.51
C LYS A 163 14.23 7.77 10.25
N SER A 164 14.43 7.78 11.57
CA SER A 164 14.23 8.97 12.39
C SER A 164 15.20 10.08 12.00
N PHE A 165 14.73 11.32 12.03
CA PHE A 165 15.54 12.53 11.83
C PHE A 165 15.11 13.59 12.85
N ASP A 166 16.00 14.53 13.11
CA ASP A 166 15.78 15.68 13.98
C ASP A 166 15.08 16.83 13.21
N LEU A 167 14.35 17.65 13.95
CA LEU A 167 13.63 18.79 13.39
C LEU A 167 14.57 19.78 12.67
N GLN A 168 15.76 19.97 13.20
CA GLN A 168 16.75 20.88 12.62
C GLN A 168 17.18 20.42 11.23
N ARG A 169 17.47 19.13 11.05
CA ARG A 169 17.76 18.56 9.72
C ARG A 169 16.60 18.72 8.75
N LEU A 170 15.36 18.47 9.18
CA LEU A 170 14.17 18.71 8.36
C LEU A 170 14.10 20.16 7.87
N LEU A 171 14.27 21.12 8.78
CA LEU A 171 14.21 22.54 8.47
C LEU A 171 15.31 22.95 7.49
N PHE A 172 16.54 22.45 7.64
CA PHE A 172 17.61 22.76 6.70
C PHE A 172 17.35 22.19 5.30
N ILE A 173 16.90 20.94 5.20
CA ILE A 173 16.53 20.35 3.91
C ILE A 173 15.37 21.14 3.30
N TYR A 174 14.33 21.46 4.07
CA TYR A 174 13.20 22.25 3.60
C TYR A 174 13.62 23.63 3.07
N LEU A 175 14.42 24.38 3.83
CA LEU A 175 14.90 25.71 3.44
C LEU A 175 15.80 25.65 2.20
N SER A 176 16.60 24.60 2.04
CA SER A 176 17.41 24.39 0.85
C SER A 176 16.55 24.13 -0.38
N ILE A 177 15.47 23.34 -0.25
CA ILE A 177 14.55 23.05 -1.34
C ILE A 177 13.81 24.33 -1.73
N LEU A 178 13.32 25.13 -0.77
CA LEU A 178 12.71 26.42 -1.08
C LEU A 178 13.65 27.37 -1.83
N GLU A 179 14.96 27.34 -1.51
CA GLU A 179 15.97 28.12 -2.23
C GLU A 179 16.21 27.60 -3.64
N ILE A 180 16.28 26.28 -3.84
CA ILE A 180 16.45 25.65 -5.15
C ILE A 180 15.31 25.99 -6.10
N TYR A 181 14.08 26.05 -5.60
CA TYR A 181 12.87 26.31 -6.39
C TYR A 181 12.42 27.79 -6.38
N ASP A 182 13.24 28.70 -5.83
CA ASP A 182 12.94 30.15 -5.74
C ASP A 182 11.58 30.48 -5.08
N GLU A 183 11.15 29.64 -4.15
CA GLU A 183 9.88 29.80 -3.43
C GLU A 183 10.01 30.56 -2.10
N ARG A 184 11.23 30.99 -1.77
CA ARG A 184 11.53 31.74 -0.57
C ARG A 184 11.07 33.21 -0.74
N LYS A 185 9.84 33.51 -0.31
CA LYS A 185 9.38 34.90 -0.16
C LYS A 185 10.00 35.53 1.09
N GLU A 186 10.62 36.70 0.94
CA GLU A 186 11.04 37.54 2.06
C GLU A 186 9.83 37.83 2.98
N GLY A 187 9.94 37.53 4.28
CA GLY A 187 8.90 37.81 5.28
C GLY A 187 7.92 36.68 5.61
N CYS A 188 8.08 35.46 5.09
CA CYS A 188 7.30 34.32 5.57
C CYS A 188 7.81 33.86 6.95
N SER A 189 6.99 33.99 8.00
CA SER A 189 7.37 33.63 9.37
C SER A 189 7.50 32.11 9.59
N ASP A 190 8.45 31.71 10.46
CA ASP A 190 8.69 30.31 10.90
C ASP A 190 7.44 29.63 11.47
N ILE A 191 6.47 30.42 11.93
CA ILE A 191 5.18 29.98 12.48
C ILE A 191 4.40 29.18 11.44
N SER A 192 4.41 29.57 10.17
CA SER A 192 3.71 28.82 9.11
C SER A 192 4.27 27.41 8.95
N THR A 193 5.59 27.23 9.06
CA THR A 193 6.25 25.93 8.94
C THR A 193 5.98 25.06 10.17
N GLN A 194 5.99 25.64 11.38
CA GLN A 194 5.63 24.92 12.61
C GLN A 194 4.17 24.46 12.62
N VAL A 195 3.24 25.29 12.14
CA VAL A 195 1.82 24.92 11.98
C VAL A 195 1.67 23.79 10.95
N THR A 196 2.39 23.84 9.84
CA THR A 196 2.39 22.76 8.84
C THR A 196 2.93 21.45 9.41
N ILE A 197 4.07 21.46 10.12
CA ILE A 197 4.65 20.25 10.73
C ILE A 197 3.72 19.67 11.81
N SER A 198 3.11 20.54 12.63
CA SER A 198 2.12 20.13 13.64
C SER A 198 0.89 19.51 13.00
N SER A 199 0.42 20.12 11.89
CA SER A 199 -0.68 19.57 11.10
C SER A 199 -0.31 18.21 10.53
N PHE A 200 0.86 18.04 9.91
CA PHE A 200 1.31 16.76 9.39
C PHE A 200 1.51 15.68 10.44
N THR A 201 1.89 16.07 11.66
CA THR A 201 1.93 15.14 12.79
C THR A 201 0.52 14.66 13.17
N ARG A 202 -0.44 15.59 13.20
CA ARG A 202 -1.85 15.29 13.45
C ARG A 202 -2.47 14.39 12.37
N TRP A 203 -2.16 14.66 11.11
CA TRP A 203 -2.61 13.88 9.94
C TRP A 203 -1.80 12.61 9.71
N LYS A 204 -0.87 12.26 10.62
CA LYS A 204 0.01 11.09 10.56
C LYS A 204 0.87 11.00 9.28
N MET A 205 1.06 12.10 8.57
CA MET A 205 1.97 12.20 7.43
C MET A 205 3.44 12.28 7.87
N ILE A 206 3.68 12.76 9.09
CA ILE A 206 4.96 12.67 9.80
C ILE A 206 4.66 12.05 11.16
N SER A 207 5.30 10.95 11.52
CA SER A 207 5.13 10.34 12.85
C SER A 207 6.19 10.84 13.82
N ASN A 208 5.77 11.15 15.04
CA ASN A 208 6.67 11.56 16.12
C ASN A 208 6.72 10.42 17.16
N ASN A 209 7.91 9.87 17.40
CA ASN A 209 8.09 8.74 18.33
C ASN A 209 7.67 9.06 19.77
N TYR A 210 7.57 10.34 20.14
CA TYR A 210 7.18 10.79 21.48
C TYR A 210 5.68 10.70 21.78
N PHE A 211 4.80 10.56 20.78
CA PHE A 211 3.34 10.51 21.00
C PHE A 211 2.77 9.09 21.05
N LEU A 212 3.50 8.07 20.60
CA LEU A 212 3.06 6.67 20.73
C LEU A 212 3.13 6.16 22.17
N PHE A 213 3.95 6.78 23.04
CA PHE A 213 4.02 6.40 24.46
C PHE A 213 2.96 7.06 25.34
N ASN A 214 2.51 8.29 25.01
CA ASN A 214 1.54 9.00 25.85
C ASN A 214 0.07 8.57 25.61
N SER A 215 -0.27 7.98 24.46
CA SER A 215 -1.64 7.46 24.26
C SER A 215 -1.93 6.19 25.06
N LEU A 216 -0.92 5.50 25.59
CA LEU A 216 -1.06 4.34 26.48
C LEU A 216 -1.06 4.73 27.97
N LEU A 217 -0.63 5.95 28.32
CA LEU A 217 -0.57 6.44 29.70
C LEU A 217 -1.79 7.25 30.13
N TYR A 218 -2.71 7.59 29.21
CA TYR A 218 -3.99 8.24 29.51
C TYR A 218 -5.21 7.30 29.38
N SER A 219 -5.00 5.98 29.47
CA SER A 219 -6.08 4.97 29.51
C SER A 219 -5.96 3.98 30.68
N VAL A 220 -5.37 4.43 31.79
CA VAL A 220 -5.51 3.81 33.12
C VAL A 220 -5.96 4.90 34.07
#